data_AF-A0A9D8HAD3-F1
#
_entry.id   AF-A0A9D8HAD3-F1
#
_cell.length_a   1.000
_cell.length_b   1.000
_cell.length_c   1.000
_cell.angle_alpha   90.00
_cell.angle_beta   90.00
_cell.angle_gamma   90.00
#
_symmetry.space_group_name_H-M   'P 1'
#
loop_
_entity.id
_entity.type
_entity.pdbx_description
1 polymer ?
#
loop_
_entity_poly.entity_id
_entity_poly.type
_entity_poly.pdbx_seq_one_letter_code
_entity_poly.pdbx_strand_id
1 'polypeptide(L)'
;MPETQIWLVRHGETTANAAGVWQGHGPAGLTDAGRQQAVWLGKRLARVPFDVVLASDLVRARDTAAAAGLEADPDPAWREMDIGCWEGLTREEVLERHGDELRALVAGANLPMGGGETWAGFCTRVDGALEALRRRLDPGRRALVVTHGGTIHSLVAGLLRFRSRGRPWPVEHGRNTAVTVLVDEGSGLRVRALNDAGHLGTAPAPDANGTVVGLARHGESTANARGIWHGITDGPLSPRGLEQGEELSSRYDAVDHLYSSHLQRARLTAAAFGSGRGLEPTVRPDLHEMSYGRWEGLTSEEIRESFPDEWAANYERGGDLPRGWTGETAAGAGGRMRRAVEEMAAAHPGSRVLAFSHGGAIRACVGGILGLGAAARDLLESPDNASVTHLRAGSGGIVVADYNTGVV
;
A
#
# COMPACT_ATOMS: atom_id res chain seq x y z
N MET A 1 17.68 7.40 14.72
CA MET A 1 18.64 7.43 13.59
C MET A 1 17.92 7.99 12.37
N PRO A 2 18.61 8.64 11.41
CA PRO A 2 17.96 9.04 10.17
C PRO A 2 17.43 7.79 9.45
N GLU A 3 16.24 7.91 8.88
CA GLU A 3 15.51 6.80 8.26
C GLU A 3 16.13 6.38 6.92
N THR A 4 16.38 5.08 6.76
CA THR A 4 16.76 4.48 5.48
C THR A 4 15.52 4.07 4.69
N GLN A 5 15.51 4.29 3.38
CA GLN A 5 14.37 3.96 2.52
C GLN A 5 14.74 3.03 1.37
N ILE A 6 13.85 2.09 1.05
CA ILE A 6 13.98 1.21 -0.11
C ILE A 6 12.71 1.33 -0.93
N TRP A 7 12.85 1.89 -2.13
CA TRP A 7 11.77 2.11 -3.08
C TRP A 7 11.79 0.98 -4.11
N LEU A 8 10.72 0.20 -4.16
CA LEU A 8 10.54 -0.89 -5.10
C LEU A 8 9.56 -0.45 -6.19
N VAL A 9 9.98 -0.55 -7.45
CA VAL A 9 9.18 -0.12 -8.61
C VAL A 9 8.86 -1.33 -9.47
N ARG A 10 7.59 -1.56 -9.79
CA ARG A 10 7.22 -2.55 -10.83
C ARG A 10 7.58 -2.01 -12.22
N HIS A 11 8.13 -2.82 -13.11
CA HIS A 11 8.36 -2.42 -14.51
C HIS A 11 7.11 -1.85 -15.22
N GLY A 12 7.32 -1.04 -16.26
CA GLY A 12 6.29 -0.53 -17.16
C GLY A 12 5.55 -1.65 -17.92
N GLU A 13 4.39 -1.32 -18.49
CA GLU A 13 3.59 -2.28 -19.26
C GLU A 13 4.39 -2.92 -20.40
N THR A 14 4.30 -4.25 -20.51
CA THR A 14 4.90 -5.01 -21.61
C THR A 14 3.84 -5.55 -22.56
N THR A 15 4.26 -5.98 -23.75
CA THR A 15 3.37 -6.65 -24.72
C THR A 15 2.68 -7.88 -24.10
N ALA A 16 3.38 -8.59 -23.22
CA ALA A 16 2.80 -9.72 -22.50
C ALA A 16 1.79 -9.31 -21.42
N ASN A 17 1.95 -8.14 -20.76
CA ASN A 17 0.90 -7.60 -19.90
C ASN A 17 -0.35 -7.27 -20.72
N ALA A 18 -0.19 -6.58 -21.85
CA ALA A 18 -1.30 -6.22 -22.73
C ALA A 18 -2.02 -7.45 -23.29
N ALA A 19 -1.30 -8.56 -23.54
CA ALA A 19 -1.84 -9.82 -24.01
C ALA A 19 -2.41 -10.72 -22.89
N GLY A 20 -2.22 -10.38 -21.61
CA GLY A 20 -2.71 -11.19 -20.48
C GLY A 20 -1.95 -12.51 -20.27
N VAL A 21 -0.72 -12.63 -20.76
CA VAL A 21 0.10 -13.85 -20.64
C VAL A 21 1.16 -13.74 -19.55
N TRP A 22 1.53 -14.87 -18.97
CA TRP A 22 2.51 -14.94 -17.89
C TRP A 22 3.93 -14.81 -18.45
N GLN A 23 4.79 -14.04 -17.78
CA GLN A 23 6.07 -13.62 -18.37
C GLN A 23 7.30 -14.35 -17.87
N GLY A 24 7.37 -14.66 -16.57
CA GLY A 24 8.59 -15.21 -15.97
C GLY A 24 9.84 -14.40 -16.31
N HIS A 25 10.86 -15.07 -16.83
CA HIS A 25 12.12 -14.53 -17.32
C HIS A 25 12.09 -14.22 -18.82
N GLY A 26 10.94 -14.42 -19.48
CA GLY A 26 10.74 -14.16 -20.89
C GLY A 26 11.08 -12.73 -21.35
N PRO A 27 11.43 -12.54 -22.63
CA PRO A 27 12.08 -11.32 -23.15
C PRO A 27 11.12 -10.18 -23.51
N ALA A 28 9.86 -10.23 -23.05
CA ALA A 28 8.85 -9.23 -23.43
C ALA A 28 9.30 -7.80 -23.07
N GLY A 29 9.37 -6.94 -24.09
CA GLY A 29 9.73 -5.53 -23.96
C GLY A 29 8.55 -4.64 -23.60
N LEU A 30 8.84 -3.38 -23.29
CA LEU A 30 7.82 -2.37 -22.98
C LEU A 30 6.96 -2.05 -24.22
N THR A 31 5.66 -1.83 -24.00
CA THR A 31 4.78 -1.15 -24.96
C THR A 31 5.08 0.35 -24.98
N ASP A 32 4.51 1.08 -25.94
CA ASP A 32 4.60 2.55 -25.95
C ASP A 32 3.95 3.15 -24.70
N ALA A 33 2.82 2.58 -24.25
CA ALA A 33 2.20 2.95 -22.98
C ALA A 33 3.14 2.67 -21.79
N GLY A 34 3.82 1.53 -21.78
CA GLY A 34 4.82 1.18 -20.76
C GLY A 34 6.00 2.14 -20.72
N ARG A 35 6.50 2.59 -21.88
CA ARG A 35 7.55 3.64 -21.95
C ARG A 35 7.03 4.97 -21.42
N GLN A 36 5.80 5.35 -21.76
CA GLN A 36 5.20 6.59 -21.27
C GLN A 36 4.96 6.57 -19.75
N GLN A 37 4.53 5.43 -19.20
CA GLN A 37 4.44 5.20 -17.76
C GLN A 37 5.80 5.43 -17.07
N ALA A 38 6.87 4.87 -17.64
CA ALA A 38 8.23 5.02 -17.12
C ALA A 38 8.72 6.48 -17.17
N VAL A 39 8.37 7.25 -18.20
CA VAL A 39 8.67 8.69 -18.27
C VAL A 39 7.98 9.47 -17.15
N TRP A 40 6.70 9.15 -16.85
CA TRP A 40 5.99 9.80 -15.73
C TRP A 40 6.56 9.39 -14.37
N LEU A 41 6.96 8.13 -14.23
CA LEU A 41 7.70 7.65 -13.07
C LEU A 41 8.99 8.46 -12.88
N GLY A 42 9.79 8.66 -13.95
CA GLY A 42 11.01 9.47 -13.90
C GLY A 42 10.77 10.88 -13.36
N LYS A 43 9.68 11.55 -13.81
CA LYS A 43 9.28 12.88 -13.30
C LYS A 43 8.96 12.87 -11.80
N ARG A 44 8.32 11.80 -11.30
CA ARG A 44 8.05 11.63 -9.87
C ARG A 44 9.35 11.46 -9.09
N LEU A 45 10.21 10.55 -9.56
CA LEU A 45 11.44 10.17 -8.86
C LEU A 45 12.50 11.27 -8.87
N ALA A 46 12.48 12.18 -9.85
CA ALA A 46 13.42 13.31 -9.94
C ALA A 46 13.42 14.24 -8.70
N ARG A 47 12.39 14.15 -7.84
CA ARG A 47 12.28 14.93 -6.60
C ARG A 47 12.97 14.26 -5.40
N VAL A 48 13.44 13.03 -5.56
CA VAL A 48 13.98 12.21 -4.47
C VAL A 48 15.40 11.77 -4.83
N PRO A 49 16.43 12.14 -4.05
CA PRO A 49 17.77 11.64 -4.28
C PRO A 49 17.87 10.18 -3.84
N PHE A 50 18.44 9.34 -4.70
CA PHE A 50 18.76 7.93 -4.43
C PHE A 50 20.27 7.73 -4.44
N ASP A 51 20.76 7.01 -3.44
CA ASP A 51 22.17 6.69 -3.26
C ASP A 51 22.56 5.39 -3.97
N VAL A 52 21.60 4.49 -4.13
CA VAL A 52 21.76 3.20 -4.82
C VAL A 52 20.57 3.02 -5.76
N VAL A 53 20.83 2.75 -7.03
CA VAL A 53 19.79 2.46 -8.03
C VAL A 53 20.10 1.12 -8.69
N LEU A 54 19.20 0.16 -8.51
CA LEU A 54 19.29 -1.17 -9.09
C LEU A 54 18.12 -1.42 -10.04
N ALA A 55 18.32 -2.30 -11.01
CA ALA A 55 17.25 -2.87 -11.80
C ALA A 55 17.44 -4.38 -11.91
N SER A 56 16.34 -5.14 -11.96
CA SER A 56 16.42 -6.48 -12.51
C SER A 56 17.02 -6.42 -13.91
N ASP A 57 17.89 -7.37 -14.22
CA ASP A 57 18.56 -7.47 -15.51
C ASP A 57 17.64 -7.89 -16.67
N LEU A 58 16.38 -8.26 -16.39
CA LEU A 58 15.37 -8.50 -17.42
C LEU A 58 15.04 -7.20 -18.18
N VAL A 59 14.91 -7.32 -19.50
CA VAL A 59 14.79 -6.18 -20.43
C VAL A 59 13.74 -5.16 -19.99
N ARG A 60 12.52 -5.59 -19.65
CA ARG A 60 11.44 -4.69 -19.21
C ARG A 60 11.79 -3.83 -17.99
N ALA A 61 12.56 -4.35 -17.05
CA ALA A 61 12.97 -3.59 -15.86
C ALA A 61 14.08 -2.58 -16.21
N ARG A 62 15.09 -3.00 -16.98
CA ARG A 62 16.14 -2.10 -17.48
C ARG A 62 15.59 -0.98 -18.37
N ASP A 63 14.71 -1.32 -19.31
CA ASP A 63 14.05 -0.35 -20.20
C ASP A 63 13.18 0.63 -19.40
N THR A 64 12.54 0.17 -18.32
CA THR A 64 11.78 1.05 -17.42
C THR A 64 12.71 2.03 -16.72
N ALA A 65 13.84 1.55 -16.18
CA ALA A 65 14.83 2.41 -15.53
C ALA A 65 15.40 3.45 -16.52
N ALA A 66 15.81 3.01 -17.71
CA ALA A 66 16.32 3.90 -18.75
C ALA A 66 15.30 4.95 -19.20
N ALA A 67 14.05 4.56 -19.45
CA ALA A 67 12.99 5.48 -19.84
C ALA A 67 12.57 6.45 -18.72
N ALA A 68 12.80 6.07 -17.46
CA ALA A 68 12.63 6.94 -16.29
C ALA A 68 13.84 7.89 -16.07
N GLY A 69 14.88 7.81 -16.89
CA GLY A 69 16.09 8.63 -16.76
C GLY A 69 17.01 8.19 -15.60
N LEU A 70 16.94 6.90 -15.22
CA LEU A 70 17.72 6.34 -14.13
C LEU A 70 18.92 5.55 -14.67
N GLU A 71 20.11 5.80 -14.12
CA GLU A 71 21.26 4.92 -14.29
C GLU A 71 21.20 3.83 -13.22
N ALA A 72 20.77 2.63 -13.61
CA ALA A 72 20.52 1.52 -12.69
C ALA A 72 21.49 0.36 -12.95
N ASP A 73 22.15 -0.13 -11.89
CA ASP A 73 22.99 -1.32 -11.98
C ASP A 73 22.11 -2.58 -12.14
N PRO A 74 22.36 -3.43 -13.15
CA PRO A 74 21.60 -4.66 -13.33
C PRO A 74 21.96 -5.69 -12.26
N ASP A 75 20.94 -6.28 -11.63
CA ASP A 75 21.10 -7.30 -10.60
C ASP A 75 20.09 -8.45 -10.79
N PRO A 76 20.56 -9.67 -11.15
CA PRO A 76 19.70 -10.85 -11.35
C PRO A 76 18.97 -11.31 -10.08
N ALA A 77 19.41 -10.92 -8.88
CA ALA A 77 18.74 -11.31 -7.65
C ALA A 77 17.30 -10.75 -7.57
N TRP A 78 17.04 -9.66 -8.29
CA TRP A 78 15.74 -8.98 -8.36
C TRP A 78 14.84 -9.43 -9.52
N ARG A 79 15.19 -10.52 -10.23
CA ARG A 79 14.32 -11.10 -11.27
C ARG A 79 12.97 -11.53 -10.71
N GLU A 80 11.98 -11.54 -11.61
CA GLU A 80 10.69 -12.19 -11.39
C GLU A 80 10.90 -13.69 -11.11
N MET A 81 9.86 -14.36 -10.63
CA MET A 81 9.88 -15.81 -10.49
C MET A 81 10.07 -16.48 -11.85
N ASP A 82 10.96 -17.46 -11.93
CA ASP A 82 11.03 -18.36 -13.08
C ASP A 82 9.83 -19.30 -13.07
N ILE A 83 9.01 -19.25 -14.11
CA ILE A 83 7.79 -20.06 -14.27
C ILE A 83 7.91 -21.08 -15.39
N GLY A 84 9.12 -21.28 -15.93
CA GLY A 84 9.45 -22.29 -16.91
C GLY A 84 8.47 -22.34 -18.10
N CYS A 85 7.87 -23.51 -18.34
CA CYS A 85 6.99 -23.73 -19.49
C CYS A 85 5.66 -22.98 -19.45
N TRP A 86 5.33 -22.29 -18.35
CA TRP A 86 4.14 -21.44 -18.27
C TRP A 86 4.35 -20.06 -18.89
N GLU A 87 5.59 -19.71 -19.25
CA GLU A 87 5.87 -18.46 -19.97
C GLU A 87 5.10 -18.40 -21.31
N GLY A 88 4.50 -17.24 -21.58
CA GLY A 88 3.71 -16.98 -22.77
C GLY A 88 2.29 -17.56 -22.74
N LEU A 89 1.90 -18.28 -21.69
CA LEU A 89 0.55 -18.82 -21.54
C LEU A 89 -0.38 -17.83 -20.82
N THR A 90 -1.66 -17.84 -21.18
CA THR A 90 -2.71 -17.22 -20.35
C THR A 90 -3.00 -18.08 -19.13
N ARG A 91 -3.73 -17.51 -18.15
CA ARG A 91 -4.18 -18.27 -16.98
C ARG A 91 -5.08 -19.45 -17.38
N GLU A 92 -5.92 -19.27 -18.39
CA GLU A 92 -6.84 -20.27 -18.91
C GLU A 92 -6.05 -21.43 -19.55
N GLU A 93 -5.01 -21.13 -20.32
CA GLU A 93 -4.14 -22.15 -20.92
C GLU A 93 -3.34 -22.91 -19.85
N VAL A 94 -2.85 -22.23 -18.81
CA VAL A 94 -2.21 -22.91 -17.66
C VAL A 94 -3.20 -23.83 -16.95
N LEU A 95 -4.44 -23.39 -16.75
CA LEU A 95 -5.48 -24.22 -16.14
C LEU A 95 -5.81 -25.46 -17.00
N GLU A 96 -5.86 -25.30 -18.31
CA GLU A 96 -6.13 -26.38 -19.26
C GLU A 96 -4.97 -27.38 -19.33
N ARG A 97 -3.72 -26.90 -19.45
CA ARG A 97 -2.54 -27.73 -19.71
C ARG A 97 -1.84 -28.24 -18.45
N HIS A 98 -1.93 -27.49 -17.35
CA HIS A 98 -1.18 -27.70 -16.10
C HIS A 98 -2.06 -27.54 -14.85
N GLY A 99 -3.38 -27.77 -14.98
CA GLY A 99 -4.35 -27.51 -13.90
C GLY A 99 -4.09 -28.26 -12.59
N ASP A 100 -3.58 -29.50 -12.64
CA ASP A 100 -3.23 -30.26 -11.43
C ASP A 100 -2.07 -29.62 -10.66
N GLU A 101 -1.04 -29.17 -11.38
CA GLU A 101 0.11 -28.47 -10.80
C GLU A 101 -0.32 -27.14 -10.19
N LEU A 102 -1.12 -26.35 -10.91
CA LEU A 102 -1.66 -25.09 -10.40
C LEU A 102 -2.53 -25.30 -9.14
N ARG A 103 -3.36 -26.34 -9.11
CA ARG A 103 -4.15 -26.69 -7.91
C ARG A 103 -3.26 -27.05 -6.73
N ALA A 104 -2.21 -27.86 -6.95
CA ALA A 104 -1.27 -28.23 -5.91
C ALA A 104 -0.53 -27.01 -5.35
N LEU A 105 -0.04 -26.12 -6.21
CA LEU A 105 0.63 -24.87 -5.82
C LEU A 105 -0.30 -23.94 -5.03
N VAL A 106 -1.57 -23.78 -5.46
CA VAL A 106 -2.57 -22.99 -4.74
C VAL A 106 -2.90 -23.60 -3.37
N ALA A 107 -2.90 -24.93 -3.26
CA ALA A 107 -3.04 -25.66 -2.00
C ALA A 107 -1.80 -25.59 -1.09
N GLY A 108 -0.71 -24.94 -1.55
CA GLY A 108 0.49 -24.70 -0.76
C GLY A 108 1.64 -25.68 -1.01
N ALA A 109 1.55 -26.54 -2.04
CA ALA A 109 2.68 -27.38 -2.43
C ALA A 109 3.87 -26.52 -2.88
N ASN A 110 5.08 -26.88 -2.46
CA ASN A 110 6.29 -26.18 -2.89
C ASN A 110 6.93 -26.88 -4.10
N LEU A 111 6.23 -26.86 -5.23
CA LEU A 111 6.67 -27.47 -6.49
C LEU A 111 7.36 -26.42 -7.40
N PRO A 112 8.27 -26.85 -8.31
CA PRO A 112 8.83 -25.95 -9.32
C PRO A 112 7.74 -25.53 -10.31
N MET A 113 7.38 -24.24 -10.33
CA MET A 113 6.27 -23.75 -11.17
C MET A 113 6.65 -23.82 -12.65
N GLY A 114 5.92 -24.62 -13.43
CA GLY A 114 6.23 -24.88 -14.84
C GLY A 114 7.64 -25.45 -15.05
N GLY A 115 8.23 -26.07 -14.03
CA GLY A 115 9.62 -26.54 -14.04
C GLY A 115 10.68 -25.49 -13.72
N GLY A 116 10.29 -24.24 -13.41
CA GLY A 116 11.19 -23.14 -13.02
C GLY A 116 11.51 -23.13 -11.52
N GLU A 117 11.25 -22.00 -10.85
CA GLU A 117 11.50 -21.84 -9.42
C GLU A 117 10.39 -22.47 -8.57
N THR A 118 10.78 -22.97 -7.38
CA THR A 118 9.82 -23.22 -6.31
C THR A 118 9.48 -21.90 -5.60
N TRP A 119 8.28 -21.78 -5.04
CA TRP A 119 7.89 -20.59 -4.27
C TRP A 119 8.86 -20.30 -3.11
N ALA A 120 9.31 -21.32 -2.39
CA ALA A 120 10.29 -21.16 -1.30
C ALA A 120 11.67 -20.71 -1.81
N GLY A 121 12.13 -21.25 -2.94
CA GLY A 121 13.39 -20.84 -3.58
C GLY A 121 13.33 -19.38 -4.02
N PHE A 122 12.25 -18.99 -4.69
CA PHE A 122 11.99 -17.60 -5.09
C PHE A 122 12.03 -16.64 -3.90
N CYS A 123 11.30 -16.98 -2.82
CA CYS A 123 11.30 -16.17 -1.60
C CYS A 123 12.68 -16.05 -0.97
N THR A 124 13.44 -17.16 -0.90
CA THR A 124 14.79 -17.19 -0.31
C THR A 124 15.74 -16.26 -1.08
N ARG A 125 15.69 -16.30 -2.42
CA ARG A 125 16.48 -15.43 -3.29
C ARG A 125 16.15 -13.96 -3.07
N VAL A 126 14.86 -13.62 -3.11
CA VAL A 126 14.40 -12.23 -3.03
C VAL A 126 14.62 -11.65 -1.63
N ASP A 127 14.39 -12.42 -0.57
CA ASP A 127 14.70 -12.01 0.80
C ASP A 127 16.21 -11.78 1.00
N GLY A 128 17.04 -12.66 0.42
CA GLY A 128 18.50 -12.52 0.42
C GLY A 128 18.96 -11.24 -0.31
N ALA A 129 18.31 -10.89 -1.43
CA ALA A 129 18.58 -9.66 -2.17
C ALA A 129 18.24 -8.41 -1.35
N LEU A 130 17.07 -8.39 -0.70
CA LEU A 130 16.66 -7.29 0.18
C LEU A 130 17.62 -7.12 1.36
N GLU A 131 18.02 -8.21 2.01
CA GLU A 131 18.94 -8.17 3.15
C GLU A 131 20.36 -7.75 2.72
N ALA A 132 20.82 -8.16 1.54
CA ALA A 132 22.09 -7.68 0.99
C ALA A 132 22.05 -6.18 0.69
N LEU A 133 20.94 -5.67 0.15
CA LEU A 133 20.75 -4.23 -0.09
C LEU A 133 20.70 -3.45 1.23
N ARG A 134 19.95 -3.92 2.23
CA ARG A 134 19.89 -3.28 3.56
C ARG A 134 21.28 -3.14 4.19
N ARG A 135 22.10 -4.19 4.13
CA ARG A 135 23.48 -4.16 4.67
C ARG A 135 24.42 -3.21 3.92
N ARG A 136 24.09 -2.84 2.68
CA ARG A 136 24.86 -1.87 1.88
C ARG A 136 24.47 -0.42 2.15
N LEU A 137 23.32 -0.17 2.77
CA LEU A 137 22.79 1.18 2.98
C LEU A 137 23.14 1.68 4.38
N ASP A 138 23.87 2.80 4.44
CA ASP A 138 24.04 3.53 5.69
C ASP A 138 22.69 4.11 6.18
N PRO A 139 22.53 4.39 7.49
CA PRO A 139 21.38 5.10 8.02
C PRO A 139 21.12 6.42 7.27
N GLY A 140 19.88 6.67 6.88
CA GLY A 140 19.48 7.87 6.15
C GLY A 140 19.60 7.81 4.63
N ARG A 141 20.16 6.73 4.07
CA ARG A 141 20.32 6.54 2.63
C ARG A 141 19.04 6.00 1.99
N ARG A 142 18.89 6.20 0.68
CA ARG A 142 17.75 5.73 -0.11
C ARG A 142 18.21 4.85 -1.26
N ALA A 143 17.60 3.68 -1.39
CA ALA A 143 17.73 2.83 -2.57
C ALA A 143 16.48 2.84 -3.42
N LEU A 144 16.65 2.69 -4.72
CA LEU A 144 15.61 2.44 -5.70
C LEU A 144 15.89 1.11 -6.41
N VAL A 145 14.89 0.27 -6.54
CA VAL A 145 14.98 -1.02 -7.25
C VAL A 145 13.84 -1.14 -8.25
N VAL A 146 14.15 -1.18 -9.55
CA VAL A 146 13.18 -1.48 -10.60
C VAL A 146 13.10 -3.00 -10.81
N THR A 147 11.97 -3.60 -10.48
CA THR A 147 11.75 -5.05 -10.40
C THR A 147 10.33 -5.41 -10.88
N HIS A 148 9.73 -6.48 -10.34
CA HIS A 148 8.54 -7.13 -10.86
C HIS A 148 7.45 -7.29 -9.80
N GLY A 149 6.23 -7.55 -10.28
CA GLY A 149 5.06 -7.67 -9.41
C GLY A 149 5.18 -8.82 -8.41
N GLY A 150 5.61 -10.01 -8.84
CA GLY A 150 5.78 -11.17 -7.96
C GLY A 150 6.86 -10.96 -6.91
N THR A 151 7.97 -10.30 -7.28
CA THR A 151 9.07 -9.93 -6.37
C THR A 151 8.61 -8.97 -5.27
N ILE A 152 7.89 -7.91 -5.63
CA ILE A 152 7.36 -6.94 -4.65
C ILE A 152 6.32 -7.63 -3.75
N HIS A 153 5.42 -8.41 -4.34
CA HIS A 153 4.36 -9.10 -3.60
C HIS A 153 4.94 -10.12 -2.62
N SER A 154 5.97 -10.87 -2.99
CA SER A 154 6.63 -11.82 -2.08
C SER A 154 7.23 -11.09 -0.88
N LEU A 155 7.96 -10.00 -1.11
CA LEU A 155 8.56 -9.17 -0.05
C LEU A 155 7.51 -8.62 0.91
N VAL A 156 6.48 -7.95 0.39
CA VAL A 156 5.41 -7.36 1.20
C VAL A 156 4.67 -8.44 2.00
N ALA A 157 4.34 -9.57 1.39
CA ALA A 157 3.68 -10.68 2.07
C ALA A 157 4.54 -11.29 3.19
N GLY A 158 5.86 -11.35 2.98
CA GLY A 158 6.80 -11.82 3.99
C GLY A 158 6.91 -10.87 5.16
N LEU A 159 7.12 -9.59 4.86
CA LEU A 159 7.22 -8.53 5.85
C LEU A 159 5.97 -8.43 6.72
N LEU A 160 4.80 -8.42 6.09
CA LEU A 160 3.50 -8.36 6.77
C LEU A 160 3.00 -9.73 7.27
N ARG A 161 3.82 -10.78 7.23
CA ARG A 161 3.54 -12.10 7.83
C ARG A 161 2.25 -12.77 7.34
N PHE A 162 1.91 -12.60 6.07
CA PHE A 162 0.82 -13.33 5.42
C PHE A 162 1.27 -14.24 4.27
N ARG A 163 2.58 -14.29 3.98
CA ARG A 163 3.17 -15.13 2.92
C ARG A 163 2.87 -16.63 3.04
N SER A 164 2.74 -17.14 4.27
CA SER A 164 2.46 -18.57 4.54
C SER A 164 0.97 -18.90 4.50
N ARG A 165 0.09 -17.93 4.25
CA ARG A 165 -1.36 -18.14 4.17
C ARG A 165 -1.76 -18.60 2.78
N GLY A 166 -2.87 -19.33 2.71
CA GLY A 166 -3.47 -19.72 1.44
C GLY A 166 -3.76 -18.52 0.54
N ARG A 167 -3.62 -18.72 -0.77
CA ARG A 167 -3.94 -17.73 -1.80
C ARG A 167 -5.43 -17.82 -2.18
N PRO A 168 -6.03 -16.76 -2.77
CA PRO A 168 -5.44 -15.45 -3.05
C PRO A 168 -5.26 -14.61 -1.78
N TRP A 169 -4.24 -13.76 -1.78
CA TRP A 169 -4.10 -12.75 -0.72
C TRP A 169 -4.98 -11.54 -1.03
N PRO A 170 -5.49 -10.83 -0.01
CA PRO A 170 -6.38 -9.69 -0.18
C PRO A 170 -5.64 -8.41 -0.57
N VAL A 171 -4.72 -8.50 -1.53
CA VAL A 171 -3.91 -7.39 -2.08
C VAL A 171 -3.89 -7.52 -3.60
N GLU A 172 -4.17 -6.43 -4.31
CA GLU A 172 -4.06 -6.40 -5.76
C GLU A 172 -2.61 -6.40 -6.24
N HIS A 173 -2.39 -6.89 -7.45
CA HIS A 173 -1.12 -6.72 -8.11
C HIS A 173 -0.96 -5.24 -8.47
N GLY A 174 0.06 -4.58 -7.90
CA GLY A 174 0.32 -3.16 -8.16
C GLY A 174 0.47 -2.88 -9.65
N ARG A 175 -0.06 -1.75 -10.12
CA ARG A 175 -0.01 -1.36 -11.54
C ARG A 175 1.42 -1.28 -12.07
N ASN A 176 1.60 -1.35 -13.38
CA ASN A 176 2.89 -1.07 -14.00
C ASN A 176 3.41 0.31 -13.55
N THR A 177 4.72 0.40 -13.26
CA THR A 177 5.40 1.55 -12.61
C THR A 177 4.94 1.94 -11.22
N ALA A 178 4.02 1.19 -10.58
CA ALA A 178 3.66 1.45 -9.19
C ALA A 178 4.88 1.32 -8.25
N VAL A 179 4.89 2.17 -7.22
CA VAL A 179 5.98 2.29 -6.24
C VAL A 179 5.53 1.78 -4.89
N THR A 180 6.34 0.93 -4.27
CA THR A 180 6.20 0.48 -2.89
C THR A 180 7.40 0.99 -2.10
N VAL A 181 7.16 1.65 -0.96
CA VAL A 181 8.22 2.25 -0.15
C VAL A 181 8.32 1.50 1.18
N LEU A 182 9.51 0.96 1.42
CA LEU A 182 9.88 0.36 2.71
C LEU A 182 10.82 1.30 3.45
N VAL A 183 10.70 1.36 4.76
CA VAL A 183 11.50 2.24 5.63
C VAL A 183 12.11 1.45 6.76
N ASP A 184 13.34 1.79 7.14
CA ASP A 184 14.06 1.19 8.27
C ASP A 184 14.59 2.29 9.20
N GLU A 185 14.18 2.25 10.45
CA GLU A 185 14.62 3.17 11.50
C GLU A 185 15.55 2.48 12.52
N GLY A 186 16.02 1.27 12.22
CA GLY A 186 16.91 0.46 13.06
C GLY A 186 16.21 -0.61 13.90
N SER A 187 14.87 -0.60 13.95
CA SER A 187 14.04 -1.63 14.61
C SER A 187 13.44 -2.65 13.63
N GLY A 188 13.75 -2.52 12.34
CA GLY A 188 13.23 -3.37 11.26
C GLY A 188 12.48 -2.58 10.20
N LEU A 189 12.17 -3.27 9.09
CA LEU A 189 11.46 -2.67 7.97
C LEU A 189 9.98 -2.44 8.28
N ARG A 190 9.45 -1.33 7.78
CA ARG A 190 8.02 -0.99 7.77
C ARG A 190 7.58 -0.62 6.35
N VAL A 191 6.32 -0.83 6.02
CA VAL A 191 5.71 -0.44 4.74
C VAL A 191 5.14 0.96 4.92
N ARG A 192 5.73 1.93 4.24
CA ARG A 192 5.23 3.31 4.17
C ARG A 192 4.10 3.44 3.16
N ALA A 193 4.33 2.92 1.96
CA ALA A 193 3.38 2.97 0.85
C ALA A 193 3.42 1.66 0.07
N LEU A 194 2.27 1.24 -0.45
CA LEU A 194 2.11 0.03 -1.26
C LEU A 194 1.41 0.38 -2.57
N ASN A 195 1.98 -0.06 -3.69
CA ASN A 195 1.38 0.07 -5.02
C ASN A 195 1.02 1.51 -5.43
N ASP A 196 1.75 2.52 -4.96
CA ASP A 196 1.46 3.91 -5.30
C ASP A 196 1.82 4.21 -6.77
N ALA A 197 0.77 4.36 -7.57
CA ALA A 197 0.83 4.72 -8.99
C ALA A 197 0.32 6.14 -9.28
N GLY A 198 0.32 7.05 -8.30
CA GLY A 198 -0.26 8.39 -8.44
C GLY A 198 0.33 9.24 -9.58
N HIS A 199 1.57 8.98 -10.00
CA HIS A 199 2.21 9.63 -11.15
C HIS A 199 1.56 9.27 -12.49
N LEU A 200 0.77 8.21 -12.55
CA LEU A 200 -0.03 7.87 -13.73
C LEU A 200 -1.26 8.76 -13.88
N GLY A 201 -1.53 9.63 -12.90
CA GLY A 201 -2.62 10.60 -12.94
C GLY A 201 -4.01 9.97 -12.90
N THR A 202 -4.12 8.69 -12.51
CA THR A 202 -5.40 8.01 -12.35
C THR A 202 -5.43 7.17 -11.08
N ALA A 203 -6.48 7.33 -10.28
CA ALA A 203 -6.80 6.45 -9.17
C ALA A 203 -7.30 5.09 -9.69
N PRO A 204 -7.26 4.01 -8.88
CA PRO A 204 -7.92 2.75 -9.24
C PRO A 204 -9.37 2.99 -9.70
N ALA A 205 -9.74 2.39 -10.83
CA ALA A 205 -11.07 2.50 -11.39
C ALA A 205 -11.94 1.34 -10.91
N PRO A 206 -13.26 1.56 -10.69
CA PRO A 206 -14.20 0.46 -10.57
C PRO A 206 -14.22 -0.36 -11.86
N ASP A 207 -14.51 -1.64 -11.74
CA ASP A 207 -14.58 -2.57 -12.86
C ASP A 207 -15.60 -3.68 -12.55
N ALA A 208 -15.67 -4.70 -13.41
CA ALA A 208 -16.52 -5.87 -13.17
C ALA A 208 -16.22 -6.57 -11.82
N ASN A 209 -15.06 -6.31 -11.22
CA ASN A 209 -14.64 -6.90 -9.95
C ASN A 209 -15.07 -6.08 -8.73
N GLY A 210 -15.65 -4.89 -8.89
CA GLY A 210 -16.36 -4.20 -7.82
C GLY A 210 -16.20 -2.68 -7.75
N THR A 211 -16.76 -2.13 -6.68
CA THR A 211 -16.69 -0.70 -6.33
C THR A 211 -15.31 -0.39 -5.75
N VAL A 212 -14.75 0.76 -6.10
CA VAL A 212 -13.52 1.26 -5.46
C VAL A 212 -13.91 2.26 -4.37
N VAL A 213 -13.45 2.00 -3.15
CA VAL A 213 -13.59 2.89 -2.00
C VAL A 213 -12.20 3.41 -1.61
N GLY A 214 -11.95 4.69 -1.88
CA GLY A 214 -10.79 5.41 -1.38
C GLY A 214 -11.02 5.87 0.06
N LEU A 215 -10.07 5.61 0.95
CA LEU A 215 -10.03 6.13 2.30
C LEU A 215 -8.96 7.22 2.38
N ALA A 216 -9.38 8.48 2.41
CA ALA A 216 -8.49 9.62 2.53
C ALA A 216 -8.23 9.96 3.99
N ARG A 217 -6.97 10.10 4.43
CA ARG A 217 -6.69 10.69 5.74
C ARG A 217 -6.96 12.20 5.68
N HIS A 218 -7.59 12.76 6.70
CA HIS A 218 -7.76 14.21 6.82
C HIS A 218 -6.43 14.98 6.69
N GLY A 219 -6.49 16.26 6.32
CA GLY A 219 -5.33 17.16 6.31
C GLY A 219 -4.68 17.30 7.69
N GLU A 220 -3.47 17.81 7.76
CA GLU A 220 -2.72 17.95 9.01
C GLU A 220 -3.52 18.69 10.09
N SER A 221 -3.63 18.10 11.28
CA SER A 221 -4.20 18.78 12.45
C SER A 221 -3.12 19.48 13.26
N THR A 222 -3.51 20.45 14.10
CA THR A 222 -2.56 21.09 15.03
C THR A 222 -1.93 20.09 16.01
N ALA A 223 -2.64 19.00 16.32
CA ALA A 223 -2.11 17.89 17.11
C ALA A 223 -1.10 17.05 16.32
N ASN A 224 -1.34 16.78 15.03
CA ASN A 224 -0.38 16.08 14.17
C ASN A 224 0.95 16.83 14.09
N ALA A 225 0.90 18.15 13.87
CA ALA A 225 2.08 19.00 13.81
C ALA A 225 2.92 18.99 15.11
N ARG A 226 2.32 18.57 16.23
CA ARG A 226 2.96 18.50 17.56
C ARG A 226 3.24 17.06 18.02
N GLY A 227 2.91 16.04 17.21
CA GLY A 227 3.05 14.63 17.60
C GLY A 227 2.09 14.20 18.73
N ILE A 228 0.98 14.90 18.91
CA ILE A 228 -0.03 14.62 19.94
C ILE A 228 -1.08 13.65 19.38
N TRP A 229 -1.45 12.66 20.19
CA TRP A 229 -2.45 11.66 19.84
C TRP A 229 -3.86 12.23 20.06
N HIS A 230 -4.61 12.42 18.97
CA HIS A 230 -6.03 12.72 19.00
C HIS A 230 -6.82 11.57 18.40
N GLY A 231 -7.71 10.99 19.20
CA GLY A 231 -8.64 9.97 18.77
C GLY A 231 -9.96 10.64 18.41
N ILE A 232 -10.97 10.48 19.27
CA ILE A 232 -12.27 11.13 19.07
C ILE A 232 -12.31 12.59 19.55
N THR A 233 -11.24 13.08 20.19
CA THR A 233 -11.05 14.51 20.47
C THR A 233 -11.10 15.31 19.17
N ASP A 234 -12.02 16.27 19.10
CA ASP A 234 -12.26 17.04 17.89
C ASP A 234 -11.40 18.31 17.86
N GLY A 235 -10.15 18.14 17.42
CA GLY A 235 -9.19 19.23 17.23
C GLY A 235 -9.19 19.82 15.81
N PRO A 236 -8.75 21.09 15.65
CA PRO A 236 -8.76 21.79 14.37
C PRO A 236 -7.65 21.31 13.43
N LEU A 237 -7.83 21.61 12.13
CA LEU A 237 -6.75 21.55 11.14
C LEU A 237 -5.68 22.61 11.42
N SER A 238 -4.44 22.33 11.02
CA SER A 238 -3.40 23.35 10.90
C SER A 238 -3.64 24.20 9.63
N PRO A 239 -2.94 25.34 9.46
CA PRO A 239 -2.96 26.08 8.20
C PRO A 239 -2.60 25.20 6.99
N ARG A 240 -1.57 24.34 7.15
CA ARG A 240 -1.19 23.37 6.12
C ARG A 240 -2.29 22.36 5.82
N GLY A 241 -2.98 21.88 6.85
CA GLY A 241 -4.09 20.94 6.70
C GLY A 241 -5.28 21.50 5.92
N LEU A 242 -5.50 22.82 5.95
CA LEU A 242 -6.53 23.49 5.16
C LEU A 242 -6.20 23.46 3.67
N GLU A 243 -4.93 23.73 3.30
CA GLU A 243 -4.46 23.68 1.91
C GLU A 243 -4.49 22.25 1.34
N GLN A 244 -4.16 21.26 2.16
CA GLN A 244 -4.05 19.86 1.74
C GLN A 244 -5.35 19.27 1.18
N GLY A 245 -6.53 19.77 1.61
CA GLY A 245 -7.81 19.36 1.03
C GLY A 245 -7.98 19.80 -0.43
N GLU A 246 -7.56 21.02 -0.74
CA GLU A 246 -7.58 21.59 -2.11
C GLU A 246 -6.51 20.93 -2.99
N GLU A 247 -5.32 20.71 -2.45
CA GLU A 247 -4.25 20.00 -3.16
C GLU A 247 -4.68 18.58 -3.52
N LEU A 248 -5.30 17.85 -2.58
CA LEU A 248 -5.87 16.54 -2.86
C LEU A 248 -6.95 16.63 -3.95
N SER A 249 -7.81 17.64 -3.92
CA SER A 249 -8.82 17.87 -4.96
C SER A 249 -8.18 18.01 -6.35
N SER A 250 -7.11 18.81 -6.45
CA SER A 250 -6.45 19.11 -7.73
C SER A 250 -5.76 17.90 -8.39
N ARG A 251 -5.34 16.92 -7.58
CA ARG A 251 -4.55 15.76 -8.05
C ARG A 251 -5.34 14.46 -8.14
N TYR A 252 -6.60 14.44 -7.71
CA TYR A 252 -7.39 13.22 -7.61
C TYR A 252 -8.50 13.19 -8.67
N ASP A 253 -8.71 12.02 -9.26
CA ASP A 253 -9.68 11.82 -10.34
C ASP A 253 -11.13 12.13 -9.93
N ALA A 254 -12.03 12.13 -10.93
CA ALA A 254 -13.48 12.06 -10.74
C ALA A 254 -13.87 11.06 -9.64
N VAL A 255 -14.75 11.51 -8.75
CA VAL A 255 -15.36 10.74 -7.64
C VAL A 255 -16.87 10.85 -7.81
N ASP A 256 -17.57 9.74 -7.66
CA ASP A 256 -19.03 9.71 -7.81
C ASP A 256 -19.74 10.03 -6.48
N HIS A 257 -19.17 9.56 -5.37
CA HIS A 257 -19.74 9.73 -4.04
C HIS A 257 -18.70 10.11 -2.99
N LEU A 258 -19.05 11.08 -2.15
CA LEU A 258 -18.16 11.65 -1.14
C LEU A 258 -18.73 11.43 0.27
N TYR A 259 -17.93 10.85 1.15
CA TYR A 259 -18.25 10.64 2.56
C TYR A 259 -17.20 11.28 3.48
N SER A 260 -17.60 11.58 4.72
CA SER A 260 -16.67 12.07 5.73
C SER A 260 -17.02 11.55 7.12
N SER A 261 -16.01 11.28 7.93
CA SER A 261 -16.15 11.25 9.39
C SER A 261 -16.79 12.54 9.90
N HIS A 262 -17.50 12.44 11.02
CA HIS A 262 -18.16 13.56 11.68
C HIS A 262 -17.18 14.56 12.33
N LEU A 263 -15.96 14.12 12.65
CA LEU A 263 -14.93 14.96 13.27
C LEU A 263 -14.53 16.11 12.33
N GLN A 264 -14.40 17.31 12.89
CA GLN A 264 -14.19 18.56 12.16
C GLN A 264 -13.05 18.46 11.15
N ARG A 265 -11.88 17.93 11.54
CA ARG A 265 -10.72 17.81 10.65
C ARG A 265 -11.00 17.02 9.37
N ALA A 266 -11.78 15.94 9.46
CA ALA A 266 -12.19 15.18 8.28
C ALA A 266 -13.24 15.95 7.46
N ARG A 267 -14.25 16.54 8.11
CA ARG A 267 -15.30 17.31 7.43
C ARG A 267 -14.75 18.50 6.66
N LEU A 268 -13.83 19.26 7.26
CA LEU A 268 -13.20 20.42 6.62
C LEU A 268 -12.34 19.99 5.43
N THR A 269 -11.57 18.91 5.56
CA THR A 269 -10.78 18.37 4.44
C THR A 269 -11.69 17.89 3.31
N ALA A 270 -12.78 17.18 3.64
CA ALA A 270 -13.76 16.70 2.66
C ALA A 270 -14.51 17.84 1.97
N ALA A 271 -14.86 18.89 2.70
CA ALA A 271 -15.52 20.08 2.14
C ALA A 271 -14.58 20.84 1.19
N ALA A 272 -13.32 21.04 1.57
CA ALA A 272 -12.31 21.62 0.68
C ALA A 272 -12.12 20.79 -0.59
N PHE A 273 -12.12 19.45 -0.45
CA PHE A 273 -12.05 18.54 -1.59
C PHE A 273 -13.26 18.64 -2.53
N GLY A 274 -14.47 18.66 -1.96
CA GLY A 274 -15.73 18.72 -2.71
C GLY A 274 -16.02 20.09 -3.32
N SER A 275 -15.45 21.15 -2.74
CA SER A 275 -15.53 22.53 -3.24
C SER A 275 -15.01 22.60 -4.68
N GLY A 276 -15.76 23.26 -5.56
CA GLY A 276 -15.45 23.33 -6.99
C GLY A 276 -15.75 22.05 -7.79
N ARG A 277 -16.12 20.95 -7.14
CA ARG A 277 -16.53 19.69 -7.80
C ARG A 277 -18.03 19.43 -7.77
N GLY A 278 -18.79 20.25 -7.03
CA GLY A 278 -20.23 20.04 -6.83
C GLY A 278 -20.56 18.79 -6.02
N LEU A 279 -19.61 18.30 -5.20
CA LEU A 279 -19.78 17.14 -4.34
C LEU A 279 -19.91 17.58 -2.89
N GLU A 280 -21.06 17.32 -2.28
CA GLU A 280 -21.28 17.55 -0.85
C GLU A 280 -20.99 16.27 -0.05
N PRO A 281 -20.09 16.28 0.95
CA PRO A 281 -19.78 15.10 1.75
C PRO A 281 -20.97 14.62 2.59
N THR A 282 -21.33 13.35 2.47
CA THR A 282 -22.26 12.70 3.40
C THR A 282 -21.53 12.33 4.69
N VAL A 283 -22.02 12.82 5.84
CA VAL A 283 -21.43 12.50 7.13
C VAL A 283 -21.75 11.07 7.53
N ARG A 284 -20.70 10.30 7.86
CA ARG A 284 -20.81 8.92 8.35
C ARG A 284 -20.02 8.77 9.66
N PRO A 285 -20.72 8.64 10.81
CA PRO A 285 -20.04 8.56 12.11
C PRO A 285 -19.03 7.42 12.21
N ASP A 286 -19.32 6.24 11.64
CA ASP A 286 -18.44 5.06 11.62
C ASP A 286 -17.07 5.26 10.94
N LEU A 287 -16.81 6.42 10.32
CA LEU A 287 -15.49 6.77 9.78
C LEU A 287 -14.58 7.49 10.79
N HIS A 288 -14.97 7.61 12.06
CA HIS A 288 -14.16 8.30 13.09
C HIS A 288 -12.84 7.60 13.42
N GLU A 289 -11.87 8.37 13.95
CA GLU A 289 -10.59 7.84 14.42
C GLU A 289 -10.80 6.86 15.58
N MET A 290 -9.86 5.95 15.77
CA MET A 290 -9.83 5.11 16.96
C MET A 290 -9.85 5.98 18.23
N SER A 291 -10.74 5.68 19.18
CA SER A 291 -10.67 6.30 20.51
C SER A 291 -9.37 5.86 21.19
N TYR A 292 -8.51 6.81 21.59
CA TYR A 292 -7.28 6.49 22.32
C TYR A 292 -7.47 6.56 23.84
N GLY A 293 -8.69 6.80 24.30
CA GLY A 293 -9.02 6.84 25.73
C GLY A 293 -8.17 7.88 26.46
N ARG A 294 -7.58 7.49 27.59
CA ARG A 294 -6.75 8.39 28.41
C ARG A 294 -5.41 8.79 27.79
N TRP A 295 -5.05 8.25 26.63
CA TRP A 295 -3.87 8.69 25.88
C TRP A 295 -4.14 9.93 25.03
N GLU A 296 -5.40 10.31 24.83
CA GLU A 296 -5.72 11.49 24.03
C GLU A 296 -5.16 12.77 24.66
N GLY A 297 -4.57 13.62 23.82
CA GLY A 297 -3.92 14.86 24.24
C GLY A 297 -2.46 14.70 24.65
N LEU A 298 -1.91 13.49 24.61
CA LEU A 298 -0.51 13.21 24.97
C LEU A 298 0.34 12.89 23.75
N THR A 299 1.65 13.15 23.86
CA THR A 299 2.66 12.66 22.93
C THR A 299 3.01 11.20 23.21
N SER A 300 3.65 10.53 22.25
CA SER A 300 4.14 9.16 22.47
C SER A 300 5.14 9.05 23.62
N GLU A 301 5.90 10.11 23.92
CA GLU A 301 6.84 10.17 25.04
C GLU A 301 6.10 10.20 26.37
N GLU A 302 5.17 11.14 26.53
CA GLU A 302 4.34 11.26 27.74
C GLU A 302 3.51 9.99 28.00
N ILE A 303 3.00 9.32 26.95
CA ILE A 303 2.29 8.04 27.09
C ILE A 303 3.22 6.96 27.63
N ARG A 304 4.45 6.84 27.11
CA ARG A 304 5.42 5.84 27.57
C ARG A 304 5.84 6.08 29.02
N GLU A 305 5.99 7.35 29.41
CA GLU A 305 6.35 7.72 30.78
C GLU A 305 5.19 7.52 31.77
N SER A 306 3.98 7.92 31.40
CA SER A 306 2.80 7.92 32.28
C SER A 306 2.10 6.56 32.32
N PHE A 307 2.18 5.78 31.24
CA PHE A 307 1.47 4.51 31.06
C PHE A 307 2.38 3.40 30.47
N PRO A 308 3.56 3.13 31.05
CA PRO A 308 4.54 2.19 30.50
C PRO A 308 3.98 0.77 30.32
N ASP A 309 3.18 0.29 31.28
CA ASP A 309 2.59 -1.05 31.22
C ASP A 309 1.58 -1.19 30.07
N GLU A 310 0.79 -0.15 29.80
CA GLU A 310 -0.20 -0.14 28.73
C GLU A 310 0.47 -0.06 27.35
N TRP A 311 1.51 0.79 27.25
CA TRP A 311 2.32 0.91 26.06
C TRP A 311 2.98 -0.42 25.73
N ALA A 312 3.67 -1.02 26.70
CA ALA A 312 4.34 -2.31 26.53
C ALA A 312 3.33 -3.43 26.18
N ALA A 313 2.13 -3.41 26.75
CA ALA A 313 1.10 -4.39 26.43
C ALA A 313 0.67 -4.35 24.96
N ASN A 314 0.49 -3.16 24.39
CA ASN A 314 0.04 -3.00 23.00
C ASN A 314 1.19 -3.12 22.00
N TYR A 315 2.32 -2.42 22.22
CA TYR A 315 3.34 -2.20 21.20
C TYR A 315 4.58 -3.08 21.34
N GLU A 316 4.88 -3.59 22.54
CA GLU A 316 6.07 -4.43 22.76
C GLU A 316 5.72 -5.92 22.86
N ARG A 317 4.58 -6.24 23.48
CA ARG A 317 4.04 -7.60 23.61
C ARG A 317 3.05 -7.96 22.50
N GLY A 318 2.76 -7.03 21.58
CA GLY A 318 1.89 -7.26 20.43
C GLY A 318 0.42 -7.51 20.80
N GLY A 319 -0.08 -6.84 21.84
CA GLY A 319 -1.49 -6.93 22.24
C GLY A 319 -2.40 -6.10 21.33
N ASP A 320 -3.69 -6.48 21.30
CA ASP A 320 -4.76 -5.63 20.78
C ASP A 320 -5.72 -5.26 21.89
N LEU A 321 -5.27 -4.39 22.79
CA LEU A 321 -6.03 -3.93 23.95
C LEU A 321 -6.66 -2.57 23.66
N PRO A 322 -7.70 -2.17 24.41
CA PRO A 322 -8.22 -0.81 24.35
C PRO A 322 -7.09 0.19 24.61
N ARG A 323 -6.93 1.19 23.73
CA ARG A 323 -5.91 2.22 23.91
C ARG A 323 -6.26 3.06 25.14
N GLY A 324 -5.27 3.29 26.01
CA GLY A 324 -5.51 3.90 27.32
C GLY A 324 -6.47 3.11 28.23
N TRP A 325 -6.66 1.81 27.97
CA TRP A 325 -7.64 0.89 28.60
C TRP A 325 -9.12 1.29 28.51
N THR A 326 -9.43 2.51 28.08
CA THR A 326 -10.79 3.06 27.98
C THR A 326 -11.21 3.39 26.54
N GLY A 327 -10.28 3.33 25.60
CA GLY A 327 -10.52 3.60 24.18
C GLY A 327 -11.01 2.38 23.39
N GLU A 328 -10.72 2.38 22.09
CA GLU A 328 -11.00 1.27 21.19
C GLU A 328 -9.79 0.33 21.07
N THR A 329 -10.04 -0.94 20.71
CA THR A 329 -9.01 -1.81 20.14
C THR A 329 -8.85 -1.50 18.65
N ALA A 330 -7.70 -1.82 18.07
CA ALA A 330 -7.51 -1.64 16.64
C ALA A 330 -8.36 -2.65 15.84
N ALA A 331 -8.59 -3.88 16.34
CA ALA A 331 -9.55 -4.78 15.69
C ALA A 331 -10.98 -4.20 15.70
N GLY A 332 -11.39 -3.56 16.79
CA GLY A 332 -12.70 -2.90 16.90
C GLY A 332 -12.87 -1.76 15.90
N ALA A 333 -11.91 -0.82 15.90
CA ALA A 333 -11.92 0.30 14.95
C ALA A 333 -11.82 -0.18 13.49
N GLY A 334 -10.97 -1.18 13.22
CA GLY A 334 -10.82 -1.77 11.89
C GLY A 334 -12.09 -2.48 11.40
N GLY A 335 -12.77 -3.23 12.29
CA GLY A 335 -14.04 -3.89 11.97
C GLY A 335 -15.18 -2.90 11.71
N ARG A 336 -15.25 -1.81 12.49
CA ARG A 336 -16.18 -0.69 12.25
C ARG A 336 -15.94 -0.05 10.88
N MET A 337 -14.69 0.29 10.58
CA MET A 337 -14.33 0.91 9.30
C MET A 337 -14.61 -0.04 8.12
N ARG A 338 -14.30 -1.33 8.28
CA ARG A 338 -14.59 -2.36 7.27
C ARG A 338 -16.08 -2.43 6.94
N ARG A 339 -16.95 -2.50 7.96
CA ARG A 339 -18.40 -2.49 7.75
C ARG A 339 -18.86 -1.25 6.99
N ALA A 340 -18.34 -0.07 7.35
CA ALA A 340 -18.65 1.16 6.64
C ALA A 340 -18.24 1.10 5.16
N VAL A 341 -17.06 0.53 4.85
CA VAL A 341 -16.61 0.30 3.46
C VAL A 341 -17.55 -0.64 2.72
N GLU A 342 -17.92 -1.78 3.32
CA GLU A 342 -18.85 -2.76 2.72
C GLU A 342 -20.21 -2.12 2.40
N GLU A 343 -20.78 -1.37 3.34
CA GLU A 343 -22.05 -0.68 3.15
C GLU A 343 -21.97 0.45 2.10
N MET A 344 -20.86 1.20 2.05
CA MET A 344 -20.63 2.23 1.01
C MET A 344 -20.53 1.60 -0.37
N ALA A 345 -19.82 0.46 -0.48
CA ALA A 345 -19.68 -0.26 -1.74
C ALA A 345 -21.00 -0.86 -2.22
N ALA A 346 -21.78 -1.45 -1.30
CA ALA A 346 -23.09 -2.01 -1.60
C ALA A 346 -24.13 -0.95 -2.02
N ALA A 347 -24.05 0.26 -1.45
CA ALA A 347 -24.92 1.37 -1.84
C ALA A 347 -24.59 1.92 -3.24
N HIS A 348 -23.34 1.81 -3.67
CA HIS A 348 -22.83 2.42 -4.91
C HIS A 348 -22.07 1.40 -5.78
N PRO A 349 -22.75 0.35 -6.29
CA PRO A 349 -22.12 -0.68 -7.09
C PRO A 349 -21.47 -0.09 -8.36
N GLY A 350 -20.22 -0.47 -8.63
CA GLY A 350 -19.49 -0.04 -9.83
C GLY A 350 -19.08 1.43 -9.84
N SER A 351 -19.19 2.13 -8.72
CA SER A 351 -18.80 3.54 -8.59
C SER A 351 -17.41 3.70 -7.97
N ARG A 352 -16.90 4.94 -7.99
CA ARG A 352 -15.76 5.37 -7.19
C ARG A 352 -16.24 6.23 -6.02
N VAL A 353 -16.08 5.68 -4.82
CA VAL A 353 -16.41 6.35 -3.56
C VAL A 353 -15.12 6.88 -2.92
N LEU A 354 -15.13 8.12 -2.41
CA LEU A 354 -14.06 8.65 -1.56
C LEU A 354 -14.61 8.98 -0.18
N ALA A 355 -13.97 8.46 0.86
CA ALA A 355 -14.37 8.64 2.26
C ALA A 355 -13.22 9.24 3.08
N PHE A 356 -13.47 10.39 3.70
CA PHE A 356 -12.50 11.08 4.56
C PHE A 356 -12.54 10.52 5.99
N SER A 357 -11.39 10.05 6.46
CA SER A 357 -11.18 9.30 7.69
C SER A 357 -9.83 9.68 8.32
N HIS A 358 -9.26 8.80 9.14
CA HIS A 358 -8.13 9.09 10.02
C HIS A 358 -7.08 7.98 9.97
N GLY A 359 -5.82 8.33 10.24
CA GLY A 359 -4.68 7.45 9.99
C GLY A 359 -4.73 6.15 10.79
N GLY A 360 -5.07 6.22 12.09
CA GLY A 360 -5.16 5.05 12.96
C GLY A 360 -6.23 4.06 12.49
N ALA A 361 -7.42 4.58 12.19
CA ALA A 361 -8.57 3.79 11.75
C ALA A 361 -8.39 3.21 10.34
N ILE A 362 -7.77 3.94 9.41
CA ILE A 362 -7.41 3.41 8.07
C ILE A 362 -6.42 2.27 8.20
N ARG A 363 -5.34 2.46 8.98
CA ARG A 363 -4.34 1.41 9.22
C ARG A 363 -4.96 0.18 9.88
N ALA A 364 -5.85 0.37 10.84
CA ALA A 364 -6.59 -0.70 11.49
C ALA A 364 -7.49 -1.47 10.52
N CYS A 365 -8.20 -0.76 9.63
CA CYS A 365 -9.05 -1.36 8.59
C CYS A 365 -8.23 -2.22 7.62
N VAL A 366 -7.14 -1.67 7.09
CA VAL A 366 -6.22 -2.39 6.20
C VAL A 366 -5.62 -3.60 6.89
N GLY A 367 -5.15 -3.44 8.14
CA GLY A 367 -4.66 -4.56 8.95
C GLY A 367 -5.71 -5.67 9.11
N GLY A 368 -6.97 -5.32 9.34
CA GLY A 368 -8.08 -6.27 9.43
C GLY A 368 -8.39 -6.98 8.10
N ILE A 369 -8.40 -6.26 6.98
CA ILE A 369 -8.60 -6.84 5.64
C ILE A 369 -7.48 -7.83 5.30
N LEU A 370 -6.23 -7.45 5.61
CA LEU A 370 -5.06 -8.29 5.46
C LEU A 370 -4.96 -9.39 6.53
N GLY A 371 -5.86 -9.45 7.51
CA GLY A 371 -5.86 -10.43 8.60
C GLY A 371 -4.60 -10.37 9.49
N LEU A 372 -4.02 -9.20 9.69
CA LEU A 372 -2.79 -9.01 10.44
C LEU A 372 -3.04 -9.07 11.95
N GLY A 373 -2.17 -9.76 12.68
CA GLY A 373 -2.03 -9.56 14.12
C GLY A 373 -1.39 -8.20 14.44
N ALA A 374 -1.46 -7.76 15.70
CA ALA A 374 -1.01 -6.42 16.10
C ALA A 374 0.44 -6.11 15.67
N ALA A 375 1.38 -7.03 15.95
CA ALA A 375 2.78 -6.83 15.57
C ALA A 375 3.01 -6.68 14.05
N ALA A 376 2.24 -7.39 13.21
CA ALA A 376 2.37 -7.27 11.75
C ALA A 376 1.65 -6.02 11.23
N ARG A 377 0.52 -5.63 11.84
CA ARG A 377 -0.19 -4.38 11.52
C ARG A 377 0.70 -3.17 11.79
N ASP A 378 1.47 -3.18 12.87
CA ASP A 378 2.31 -2.05 13.25
C ASP A 378 3.54 -1.89 12.33
N LEU A 379 3.79 -2.86 11.44
CA LEU A 379 4.72 -2.71 10.31
C LEU A 379 4.13 -1.87 9.17
N LEU A 380 2.83 -1.59 9.14
CA LEU A 380 2.26 -0.54 8.30
C LEU A 380 2.50 0.81 9.00
N GLU A 381 3.16 1.74 8.31
CA GLU A 381 3.21 3.13 8.78
C GLU A 381 1.81 3.73 8.82
N SER A 382 1.55 4.68 9.71
CA SER A 382 0.28 5.42 9.65
C SER A 382 0.23 6.18 8.31
N PRO A 383 -0.89 6.14 7.55
CA PRO A 383 -1.00 6.86 6.29
C PRO A 383 -0.75 8.36 6.50
N ASP A 384 -0.08 9.04 5.59
CA ASP A 384 0.21 10.47 5.66
C ASP A 384 -1.06 11.34 5.56
N ASN A 385 -1.01 12.57 6.08
CA ASN A 385 -2.14 13.49 5.96
C ASN A 385 -2.46 13.78 4.48
N ALA A 386 -3.75 13.75 4.12
CA ALA A 386 -4.26 13.87 2.75
C ALA A 386 -3.73 12.82 1.75
N SER A 387 -3.18 11.70 2.24
CA SER A 387 -2.97 10.51 1.43
C SER A 387 -4.26 9.70 1.27
N VAL A 388 -4.29 8.80 0.27
CA VAL A 388 -5.45 7.93 0.01
C VAL A 388 -5.02 6.48 -0.06
N THR A 389 -5.81 5.61 0.58
CA THR A 389 -5.70 4.15 0.49
C THR A 389 -6.93 3.61 -0.24
N HIS A 390 -6.75 2.87 -1.32
CA HIS A 390 -7.88 2.34 -2.09
C HIS A 390 -8.17 0.87 -1.78
N LEU A 391 -9.44 0.58 -1.59
CA LEU A 391 -9.99 -0.75 -1.39
C LEU A 391 -10.92 -1.08 -2.55
N ARG A 392 -10.82 -2.28 -3.12
CA ARG A 392 -11.83 -2.79 -4.05
C ARG A 392 -12.75 -3.75 -3.32
N ALA A 393 -14.04 -3.47 -3.34
CA ALA A 393 -15.07 -4.28 -2.71
C ALA A 393 -15.94 -4.92 -3.80
N GLY A 394 -15.90 -6.26 -3.86
CA GLY A 394 -16.63 -7.06 -4.84
C GLY A 394 -17.27 -8.30 -4.22
N SER A 395 -17.77 -9.20 -5.06
CA SER A 395 -18.40 -10.46 -4.62
C SER A 395 -17.46 -11.39 -3.86
N GLY A 396 -16.15 -11.31 -4.13
CA GLY A 396 -15.10 -12.06 -3.43
C GLY A 396 -14.63 -11.45 -2.11
N GLY A 397 -15.25 -10.36 -1.64
CA GLY A 397 -14.82 -9.60 -0.46
C GLY A 397 -14.06 -8.32 -0.81
N ILE A 398 -13.30 -7.83 0.15
CA ILE A 398 -12.50 -6.60 0.00
C ILE A 398 -11.03 -6.95 -0.19
N VAL A 399 -10.39 -6.31 -1.17
CA VAL A 399 -8.94 -6.37 -1.40
C VAL A 399 -8.33 -4.96 -1.31
N VAL A 400 -7.08 -4.88 -0.88
CA VAL A 400 -6.30 -3.64 -0.83
C VAL A 400 -5.67 -3.41 -2.20
N ALA A 401 -6.06 -2.35 -2.91
CA ALA A 401 -5.49 -2.01 -4.20
C ALA A 401 -4.13 -1.31 -4.03
N ASP A 402 -4.09 -0.34 -3.13
CA ASP A 402 -2.90 0.40 -2.74
C ASP A 402 -3.02 0.89 -1.28
N TYR A 403 -1.93 1.39 -0.72
CA TYR A 403 -1.86 1.91 0.64
C TYR A 403 -1.03 3.18 0.68
N ASN A 404 -1.58 4.21 1.33
CA ASN A 404 -0.89 5.49 1.59
C ASN A 404 -0.33 6.13 0.31
N THR A 405 -1.21 6.45 -0.65
CA THR A 405 -0.82 7.00 -1.95
C THR A 405 -0.84 8.53 -1.98
N GLY A 406 0.02 9.09 -2.83
CA GLY A 406 0.21 10.54 -2.94
C GLY A 406 1.30 11.07 -2.01
N VAL A 407 2.12 10.19 -1.47
CA VAL A 407 3.36 10.52 -0.77
C VAL A 407 4.39 10.85 -1.85
N VAL A 408 4.83 12.10 -1.90
CA VAL A 408 5.91 12.56 -2.80
C VAL A 408 7.01 13.16 -1.96
#